data_AF-A0A318AYC7-F1
#
_entry.id   AF-A0A318AYC7-F1
#
_cell.length_a   1.000
_cell.length_b   1.000
_cell.length_c   1.000
_cell.angle_alpha   90.00
_cell.angle_beta   90.00
_cell.angle_gamma   90.00
#
_symmetry.space_group_name_H-M   'P 1'
#
loop_
_entity.id
_entity.type
_entity.pdbx_description
1 polymer ?
#
loop_
_entity_poly.entity_id
_entity_poly.type
_entity_poly.pdbx_seq_one_letter_code
_entity_poly.pdbx_strand_id
1 'polypeptide(L)'
;MSHPLDRPVWSSLTGRQAHLAIARGGALRMDPRFGLFAAVAEETPESLAALGVLVREHGNSGLVELSPPPPIPRTAVVSSALCWQMAAKVVIPLKPVDFEIVALADADAPEMLALATLTKPGPFFSRTHELGEFVGVK
;
A
#
# COMPACT_ATOMS: atom_id res chain seq x y z
N MET A 1 -0.72 -20.94 -1.02
CA MET A 1 -0.36 -19.74 -1.82
C MET A 1 1.10 -19.88 -2.19
N SER A 2 1.41 -19.85 -3.48
CA SER A 2 2.76 -20.16 -3.99
C SER A 2 3.44 -18.95 -4.62
N HIS A 3 2.70 -17.91 -4.99
CA HIS A 3 3.26 -16.73 -5.64
C HIS A 3 3.30 -15.52 -4.68
N PRO A 4 4.39 -14.72 -4.62
CA PRO A 4 4.46 -13.53 -3.76
C PRO A 4 3.35 -12.50 -4.01
N LEU A 5 2.78 -12.48 -5.21
CA LEU A 5 1.65 -11.59 -5.55
C LEU A 5 0.28 -12.12 -5.10
N ASP A 6 0.18 -13.34 -4.57
CA ASP A 6 -1.05 -13.83 -3.95
C ASP A 6 -1.38 -13.01 -2.68
N ARG A 7 -0.34 -12.52 -2.00
CA ARG A 7 -0.42 -11.71 -0.77
C ARG A 7 0.56 -10.53 -0.81
N PRO A 8 0.36 -9.56 -1.72
CA PRO A 8 1.38 -8.57 -2.04
C PRO A 8 1.76 -7.71 -0.83
N VAL A 9 0.80 -7.38 0.05
CA VAL A 9 1.09 -6.60 1.26
C VAL A 9 1.93 -7.41 2.25
N TRP A 10 1.54 -8.64 2.54
CA TRP A 10 2.30 -9.54 3.41
C TRP A 10 3.73 -9.73 2.88
N SER A 11 3.86 -10.18 1.64
CA SER A 11 5.17 -10.45 1.01
C SER A 11 6.06 -9.21 0.93
N SER A 12 5.48 -8.02 0.74
CA SER A 12 6.24 -6.77 0.77
C SER A 12 6.79 -6.46 2.17
N LEU A 13 5.90 -6.49 3.19
CA LEU A 13 6.22 -6.11 4.56
C LEU A 13 7.00 -7.18 5.34
N THR A 14 7.08 -8.42 4.85
CA THR A 14 8.02 -9.43 5.34
C THR A 14 9.27 -9.55 4.47
N GLY A 15 9.37 -8.75 3.41
CA GLY A 15 10.42 -8.82 2.40
C GLY A 15 11.13 -7.48 2.22
N ARG A 16 11.15 -6.98 0.98
CA ARG A 16 11.93 -5.79 0.58
C ARG A 16 11.57 -4.53 1.37
N GLN A 17 10.33 -4.42 1.84
CA GLN A 17 9.83 -3.26 2.58
C GLN A 17 9.64 -3.56 4.09
N ALA A 18 10.31 -4.59 4.63
CA ALA A 18 10.18 -4.95 6.04
C ALA A 18 10.57 -3.82 7.02
N HIS A 19 11.50 -2.96 6.61
CA HIS A 19 11.90 -1.77 7.39
C HIS A 19 10.78 -0.72 7.55
N LEU A 20 9.69 -0.83 6.78
CA LEU A 20 8.51 0.04 6.87
C LEU A 20 7.39 -0.59 7.72
N ALA A 21 7.56 -1.82 8.19
CA ALA A 21 6.50 -2.54 8.88
C ALA A 21 6.45 -2.18 10.38
N ILE A 22 5.26 -1.84 10.85
CA ILE A 22 4.87 -1.83 12.25
C ILE A 22 4.20 -3.18 12.53
N ALA A 23 4.75 -3.94 13.47
CA ALA A 23 4.30 -5.28 13.80
C ALA A 23 3.60 -5.35 15.15
N ARG A 24 2.57 -6.19 15.25
CA ARG A 24 1.94 -6.56 16.52
C ARG A 24 1.40 -7.98 16.43
N GLY A 25 1.93 -8.89 17.26
CA GLY A 25 1.56 -10.32 17.17
C GLY A 25 1.71 -10.84 15.74
N GLY A 26 0.67 -11.50 15.22
CA GLY A 26 0.62 -11.96 13.83
C GLY A 26 0.19 -10.90 12.80
N ALA A 27 0.10 -9.62 13.15
CA ALA A 27 -0.33 -8.55 12.25
C ALA A 27 0.82 -7.59 11.89
N LEU A 28 0.81 -7.13 10.63
CA LEU A 28 1.72 -6.13 10.09
C LEU A 28 0.92 -4.97 9.49
N ARG A 29 1.43 -3.75 9.63
CA ARG A 29 0.92 -2.55 8.97
C ARG A 29 2.11 -1.72 8.49
N MET A 30 2.05 -1.17 7.28
CA MET A 30 3.04 -0.20 6.80
C MET A 30 3.03 1.06 7.70
N ASP A 31 4.15 1.74 7.91
CA ASP A 31 4.22 3.03 8.62
C ASP A 31 3.22 4.05 8.00
N PRO A 32 2.38 4.73 8.82
CA PRO A 32 1.31 5.61 8.33
C PRO A 32 1.80 6.80 7.50
N ARG A 33 3.09 7.14 7.56
CA ARG A 33 3.69 8.19 6.72
C ARG A 33 3.85 7.76 5.27
N PHE A 34 3.89 6.46 5.01
CA PHE A 34 4.11 5.86 3.69
C PHE A 34 2.85 5.29 3.08
N GLY A 35 2.00 4.66 3.89
CA GLY A 35 0.83 3.94 3.41
C GLY A 35 -0.12 3.47 4.50
N LEU A 36 -1.24 2.89 4.07
CA LEU A 36 -2.27 2.34 4.95
C LEU A 36 -2.35 0.80 4.90
N PHE A 37 -1.50 0.15 4.09
CA PHE A 37 -1.62 -1.29 3.85
C PHE A 37 -1.25 -2.12 5.07
N ALA A 38 -2.02 -3.18 5.32
CA ALA A 38 -1.81 -4.13 6.40
C ALA A 38 -2.02 -5.57 5.93
N ALA A 39 -1.55 -6.52 6.72
CA ALA A 39 -1.76 -7.95 6.51
C ALA A 39 -1.62 -8.72 7.83
N VAL A 40 -2.13 -9.95 7.87
CA VAL A 40 -1.94 -10.89 9.00
C VAL A 40 -1.21 -12.15 8.54
N ALA A 41 -0.42 -12.79 9.39
CA ALA A 41 0.31 -14.01 9.04
C ALA A 41 -0.68 -15.11 8.64
N GLU A 42 -1.61 -15.36 9.55
CA GLU A 42 -2.69 -16.31 9.45
C GLU A 42 -3.96 -15.66 10.00
N GLU A 43 -5.13 -16.08 9.54
CA GLU A 43 -6.43 -15.54 9.99
C GLU A 43 -6.87 -16.13 11.34
N THR A 44 -5.95 -16.21 12.30
CA THR A 44 -6.25 -16.63 13.66
C THR A 44 -6.94 -15.51 14.44
N PRO A 45 -7.78 -15.82 15.44
CA PRO A 45 -8.40 -14.80 16.30
C PRO A 45 -7.39 -13.81 16.91
N GLU A 46 -6.21 -14.28 17.28
CA GLU A 46 -5.14 -13.48 17.86
C GLU A 46 -4.55 -12.48 16.85
N SER A 47 -4.31 -12.94 15.62
CA SER A 47 -3.77 -12.10 14.54
C SER A 47 -4.78 -11.03 14.11
N LEU A 48 -6.06 -11.40 14.02
CA LEU A 48 -7.14 -10.46 13.70
C LEU A 48 -7.33 -9.43 14.83
N ALA A 49 -7.28 -9.86 16.09
CA ALA A 49 -7.34 -8.95 17.23
C ALA A 49 -6.16 -7.96 17.22
N ALA A 50 -4.96 -8.44 16.91
CA ALA A 50 -3.76 -7.60 16.79
C ALA A 50 -3.89 -6.58 15.64
N LEU A 51 -4.40 -6.99 14.48
CA LEU A 51 -4.70 -6.09 13.37
C LEU A 51 -5.71 -5.00 13.79
N GLY A 52 -6.77 -5.40 14.49
CA GLY A 52 -7.75 -4.45 15.03
C GLY A 52 -7.10 -3.43 15.97
N VAL A 53 -6.04 -3.78 16.70
CA VAL A 53 -5.29 -2.79 17.49
C VAL A 53 -4.47 -1.85 16.62
N LEU A 54 -3.74 -2.35 15.62
CA LEU A 54 -2.99 -1.50 14.70
C LEU A 54 -3.89 -0.48 13.99
N VAL A 55 -5.11 -0.87 13.60
CA VAL A 55 -6.11 0.05 13.02
C VAL A 55 -6.50 1.16 13.99
N ARG A 56 -6.68 0.87 15.28
CA ARG A 56 -7.01 1.91 16.27
C ARG A 56 -5.84 2.82 16.59
N GLU A 57 -4.61 2.30 16.59
CA GLU A 57 -3.40 3.07 16.92
C GLU A 57 -2.95 3.96 15.75
N HIS A 58 -3.16 3.52 14.50
CA HIS A 58 -2.60 4.17 13.32
C HIS A 58 -3.63 4.59 12.27
N GLY A 59 -4.92 4.44 12.57
CA GLY A 59 -6.04 4.80 11.68
C GLY A 59 -6.35 3.72 10.65
N ASN A 60 -7.14 4.11 9.65
CA ASN A 60 -7.65 3.20 8.62
C ASN A 60 -6.54 2.36 7.98
N SER A 61 -6.87 1.10 7.69
CA SER A 61 -5.98 0.17 7.00
C SER A 61 -6.68 -0.51 5.84
N GLY A 62 -5.88 -0.88 4.85
CA GLY A 62 -6.32 -1.51 3.61
C GLY A 62 -5.67 -2.87 3.46
N LEU A 63 -6.47 -3.86 3.11
CA LEU A 63 -6.03 -5.22 2.85
C LEU A 63 -6.15 -5.48 1.35
N VAL A 64 -5.16 -6.18 0.78
CA VAL A 64 -5.19 -6.65 -0.61
C VAL A 64 -4.94 -8.14 -0.55
N GLU A 65 -6.04 -8.91 -0.53
CA GLU A 65 -6.06 -10.36 -0.32
C GLU A 65 -7.00 -11.00 -1.36
N LEU A 66 -6.85 -12.31 -1.59
CA LEU A 66 -7.64 -13.06 -2.59
C LEU A 66 -9.13 -13.14 -2.26
N SER A 67 -9.49 -13.01 -0.99
CA SER A 67 -10.86 -13.04 -0.49
C SER A 67 -11.05 -11.99 0.60
N PRO A 68 -12.29 -11.54 0.86
CA PRO A 68 -12.58 -10.70 2.01
C PRO A 68 -12.08 -11.37 3.30
N PRO A 69 -11.45 -10.62 4.22
CA PRO A 69 -11.01 -11.17 5.50
C PRO A 69 -12.23 -11.49 6.37
N PRO A 70 -12.08 -12.38 7.38
CA PRO A 70 -13.06 -12.48 8.45
C PRO A 70 -13.18 -11.16 9.22
N PRO A 71 -14.25 -10.98 10.04
CA PRO A 71 -14.43 -9.78 10.84
C PRO A 71 -13.22 -9.47 11.74
N ILE A 72 -12.66 -8.27 11.59
CA ILE A 72 -11.55 -7.80 12.41
C ILE A 72 -12.12 -7.12 13.67
N PRO A 73 -11.80 -7.61 14.89
CA PRO A 73 -12.40 -7.10 16.13
C PRO A 73 -12.28 -5.60 16.32
N ARG A 74 -13.40 -4.96 16.69
CA ARG A 74 -13.51 -3.51 16.97
C ARG A 74 -13.09 -2.63 15.79
N THR A 75 -13.42 -3.07 14.57
CA THR A 75 -13.27 -2.30 13.34
C THR A 75 -14.56 -2.41 12.53
N ALA A 76 -14.68 -1.57 11.50
CA ALA A 76 -15.75 -1.67 10.51
C ALA A 76 -15.14 -1.57 9.10
N VAL A 77 -15.74 -2.27 8.16
CA VAL A 77 -15.39 -2.14 6.74
C VAL A 77 -15.99 -0.83 6.24
N VAL A 78 -15.13 0.11 5.81
CA VAL A 78 -15.56 1.42 5.28
C VAL A 78 -15.63 1.46 3.76
N SER A 79 -14.91 0.57 3.08
CA SER A 79 -15.04 0.33 1.64
C SER A 79 -14.54 -1.06 1.28
N SER A 80 -15.07 -1.63 0.20
CA SER A 80 -14.60 -2.88 -0.39
C SER A 80 -14.79 -2.82 -1.91
N ALA A 81 -13.80 -3.27 -2.67
CA ALA A 81 -13.83 -3.27 -4.12
C ALA A 81 -13.05 -4.47 -4.67
N LEU A 82 -13.51 -5.01 -5.80
CA LEU A 82 -12.74 -6.00 -6.55
C LEU A 82 -11.52 -5.34 -7.19
N CYS A 83 -10.35 -5.95 -7.01
CA CYS A 83 -9.10 -5.53 -7.63
C CYS A 83 -8.66 -6.58 -8.64
N TRP A 84 -8.56 -6.19 -9.92
CA TRP A 84 -7.99 -7.04 -10.96
C TRP A 84 -6.47 -6.91 -10.95
N GLN A 85 -5.78 -7.92 -10.42
CA GLN A 85 -4.32 -7.94 -10.44
C GLN A 85 -3.81 -8.27 -11.85
N MET A 86 -2.96 -7.41 -12.40
CA MET A 86 -2.33 -7.58 -13.70
C MET A 86 -0.81 -7.57 -13.56
N ALA A 87 -0.10 -8.37 -14.35
CA ALA A 87 1.36 -8.41 -14.37
C ALA A 87 1.88 -8.26 -15.81
N ALA A 88 2.65 -7.20 -16.06
CA ALA A 88 3.36 -7.01 -17.32
C ALA A 88 4.68 -7.81 -17.29
N LYS A 89 4.74 -8.93 -18.01
CA LYS A 89 5.95 -9.77 -18.11
C LYS A 89 7.00 -9.20 -19.06
N VAL A 90 6.59 -8.31 -19.95
CA VAL A 90 7.44 -7.63 -20.93
C VAL A 90 7.10 -6.14 -20.88
N VAL A 91 8.11 -5.32 -20.66
CA VAL A 91 8.00 -3.86 -20.72
C VAL A 91 8.35 -3.41 -22.14
N ILE A 92 7.46 -2.66 -22.78
CA ILE A 92 7.64 -2.16 -24.14
C ILE A 92 8.18 -0.72 -24.05
N PRO A 93 9.16 -0.33 -24.89
CA PRO A 93 9.65 1.04 -24.92
C PRO A 93 8.53 2.06 -25.17
N LEU A 94 8.66 3.22 -24.53
CA LEU A 94 7.76 4.34 -24.74
C LEU A 94 7.87 4.84 -26.20
N LYS A 95 6.71 5.13 -26.81
CA LYS A 95 6.68 5.83 -28.10
C LYS A 95 7.08 7.30 -27.91
N PRO A 96 7.67 7.97 -28.91
CA PRO A 96 7.96 9.39 -28.80
C PRO A 96 6.73 10.19 -28.36
N VAL A 97 6.91 11.05 -27.36
CA VAL A 97 5.90 11.98 -26.85
C VAL A 97 6.40 13.42 -27.04
N ASP A 98 5.48 14.37 -27.12
CA ASP A 98 5.74 15.81 -27.34
C ASP A 98 5.89 16.61 -26.03
N PHE A 99 5.98 15.93 -24.90
CA PHE A 99 6.20 16.50 -23.57
C PHE A 99 7.38 15.82 -22.85
N GLU A 100 8.01 16.55 -21.94
CA GLU A 100 9.13 16.03 -21.13
C GLU A 100 8.60 15.23 -19.93
N ILE A 101 9.20 14.07 -19.70
CA ILE A 101 8.96 13.25 -18.50
C ILE A 101 10.20 13.39 -17.61
N VAL A 102 10.03 13.99 -16.43
CA VAL A 102 11.11 14.24 -15.48
C VAL A 102 11.00 13.36 -14.25
N ALA A 103 12.14 12.97 -13.67
CA ALA A 103 12.18 12.35 -12.35
C ALA A 103 11.79 13.37 -11.28
N LEU A 104 10.93 12.97 -10.35
CA LEU A 104 10.51 13.79 -9.21
C LEU A 104 11.31 13.38 -7.97
N ALA A 105 11.70 14.37 -7.17
CA ALA A 105 12.49 14.19 -5.96
C ALA A 105 11.80 14.80 -4.73
N ASP A 106 12.46 14.76 -3.57
CA ASP A 106 11.95 15.29 -2.30
C ASP A 106 11.50 16.76 -2.40
N ALA A 107 12.15 17.55 -3.27
CA ALA A 107 11.78 18.94 -3.52
C ALA A 107 10.37 19.09 -4.15
N ASP A 108 9.93 18.09 -4.92
CA ASP A 108 8.61 18.07 -5.57
C ASP A 108 7.53 17.45 -4.65
N ALA A 109 7.89 16.86 -3.50
CA ALA A 109 6.97 16.14 -2.63
C ALA A 109 5.72 16.94 -2.20
N PRO A 110 5.79 18.26 -1.89
CA PRO A 110 4.60 19.05 -1.60
C PRO A 110 3.64 19.15 -2.78
N GLU A 111 4.15 19.32 -4.00
CA GLU A 111 3.35 19.41 -5.23
C GLU A 111 2.74 18.04 -5.59
N MET A 112 3.50 16.96 -5.42
CA MET A 112 3.02 15.58 -5.58
C MET A 112 1.84 15.30 -4.63
N LEU A 113 1.97 15.66 -3.36
CA LEU A 113 0.91 15.47 -2.37
C LEU A 113 -0.32 16.34 -2.69
N ALA A 114 -0.12 17.59 -3.10
CA ALA A 114 -1.22 18.48 -3.50
C ALA A 114 -2.01 17.90 -4.68
N LEU A 115 -1.33 17.43 -5.72
CA LEU A 115 -1.95 16.80 -6.88
C LEU A 115 -2.69 15.51 -6.51
N ALA A 116 -2.07 14.65 -5.70
CA ALA A 116 -2.69 13.41 -5.25
C ALA A 116 -3.93 13.68 -4.38
N THR A 117 -3.91 14.72 -3.54
CA THR A 117 -5.08 15.13 -2.74
C THR A 117 -6.23 15.61 -3.62
N LEU A 118 -5.92 16.34 -4.70
CA LEU A 118 -6.92 16.87 -5.64
C LEU A 118 -7.57 15.76 -6.48
N THR A 119 -6.78 14.78 -6.91
CA THR A 119 -7.20 13.76 -7.90
C THR A 119 -7.59 12.41 -7.29
N LYS A 120 -7.18 12.14 -6.05
CA LYS A 120 -7.45 10.90 -5.31
C LYS A 120 -7.03 9.63 -6.08
N PRO A 121 -5.74 9.50 -6.49
CA PRO A 121 -5.27 8.38 -7.33
C PRO A 121 -5.19 7.04 -6.57
N GLY A 122 -5.55 7.03 -5.29
CA GLY A 122 -5.23 5.99 -4.33
C GLY A 122 -4.57 6.61 -3.09
N PRO A 123 -4.16 5.79 -2.11
CA PRO A 123 -3.52 6.29 -0.90
C PRO A 123 -2.19 7.00 -1.20
N PHE A 124 -2.07 8.27 -0.82
CA PHE A 124 -0.85 9.04 -0.93
C PHE A 124 -0.65 9.88 0.34
N PHE A 125 0.52 9.77 0.94
CA PHE A 125 0.87 10.30 2.25
C PHE A 125 2.21 11.06 2.20
N SER A 126 2.60 11.66 3.31
CA SER A 126 3.78 12.53 3.43
C SER A 126 5.08 11.95 2.87
N ARG A 127 5.27 10.63 2.96
CA ARG A 127 6.49 9.93 2.54
C ARG A 127 6.22 8.83 1.51
N THR A 128 5.04 8.81 0.89
CA THR A 128 4.72 7.83 -0.16
C THR A 128 5.69 7.93 -1.34
N HIS A 129 6.17 9.14 -1.65
CA HIS A 129 7.18 9.37 -2.69
C HIS A 129 8.50 8.62 -2.46
N GLU A 130 8.81 8.25 -1.22
CA GLU A 130 10.04 7.52 -0.88
C GLU A 130 9.92 6.00 -1.08
N LEU A 131 8.74 5.48 -1.45
CA LEU A 131 8.53 4.04 -1.70
C LEU A 131 9.19 3.55 -2.99
N GLY A 132 9.58 4.47 -3.89
CA GLY A 132 10.17 4.16 -5.18
C GLY A 132 10.35 5.42 -6.03
N GLU A 133 10.62 5.24 -7.31
CA GLU A 133 10.81 6.35 -8.25
C GLU A 133 9.46 6.93 -8.69
N PHE A 134 9.37 8.26 -8.72
CA PHE A 134 8.23 8.99 -9.26
C PHE A 134 8.67 9.81 -10.48
N VAL A 135 7.77 9.92 -11.46
CA VAL A 135 7.95 10.75 -12.65
C VAL A 135 6.78 11.70 -12.82
N GLY A 136 7.02 12.84 -13.43
CA GLY A 136 6.02 13.88 -13.69
C GLY A 136 6.20 14.54 -15.04
N VAL A 137 5.21 15.33 -15.42
CA VAL A 137 5.20 16.21 -16.59
C VAL A 137 4.92 17.62 -16.09
N LYS A 138 5.61 18.62 -16.65
CA LYS A 138 5.44 20.05 -16.35
C LYS A 138 4.90 20.78 -17.56
#